data_AF-A0A933LGF1-F1
#
_entry.id   AF-A0A933LGF1-F1
#
_cell.length_a   1.000
_cell.length_b   1.000
_cell.length_c   1.000
_cell.angle_alpha   90.00
_cell.angle_beta   90.00
_cell.angle_gamma   90.00
#
_symmetry.space_group_name_H-M   'P 1'
#
loop_
_entity.id
_entity.type
_entity.pdbx_description
1 polymer ?
#
loop_
_entity_poly.entity_id
_entity_poly.type
_entity_poly.pdbx_seq_one_letter_code
_entity_poly.pdbx_strand_id
1 'polypeptide(L)'
;MFPQQIAALADQVIAGEPIRRSQAEWLAGLEQPWLHDLFRGATRIREHFVGSAVRCCSIVSAKTGRCSEDCGFCSQSAHFKTHVRGLTILDPDQVVQAAMEAAASGADSFGIVNSGYGPTDQEIDHWGRVAQRIREKGLTRTCASMGILDGDQARRLARFGVQRYNHNLQTSRRHFPNIIKTHSYDERLGTLRHLKAAGVSVCSGALFGMGETWTDRLDLAFELRDLDVDVVPINFLIPIDGTPLEGSDPLEPMECLKIIAVYRFCLPRQEIKIAGGRERNLRDLQSWIFYAGADSFLIGNYLTTYGRPAEEDRQMVRDLGLVLEGYGDGAATVGGPQAHSATTGHRAAARRIPLPVVAAVG
;
A
#
# COMPACT_ATOMS: atom_id res chain seq x y z
N MET A 1 5.03 2.77 34.68
CA MET A 1 4.19 1.64 34.22
C MET A 1 4.15 1.71 32.69
N PHE A 2 3.85 0.60 32.00
CA PHE A 2 3.93 0.53 30.53
C PHE A 2 3.09 1.61 29.82
N PRO A 3 1.86 1.95 30.26
CA PRO A 3 1.06 3.00 29.61
C PRO A 3 1.73 4.38 29.61
N GLN A 4 2.36 4.79 30.72
CA GLN A 4 3.06 6.08 30.75
C GLN A 4 4.29 6.10 29.85
N GLN A 5 4.99 4.98 29.74
CA GLN A 5 6.15 4.87 28.86
C GLN A 5 5.74 4.93 27.38
N ILE A 6 4.65 4.27 26.98
CA ILE A 6 4.10 4.36 25.62
C ILE A 6 3.68 5.79 25.32
N ALA A 7 2.97 6.45 26.25
CA ALA A 7 2.54 7.82 26.09
C ALA A 7 3.73 8.79 25.93
N ALA A 8 4.78 8.61 26.74
CA ALA A 8 6.00 9.41 26.64
C ALA A 8 6.74 9.21 25.30
N LEU A 9 6.76 7.99 24.76
CA LEU A 9 7.30 7.73 23.42
C LEU A 9 6.47 8.42 22.33
N ALA A 10 5.14 8.45 22.46
CA ALA A 10 4.30 9.18 21.53
C ALA A 10 4.54 10.69 21.61
N ASP A 11 4.70 11.23 22.82
CA ASP A 11 5.03 12.65 23.05
C ASP A 11 6.39 13.02 22.45
N GLN A 12 7.40 12.15 22.62
CA GLN A 12 8.72 12.28 21.99
C GLN A 12 8.58 12.39 20.46
N VAL A 13 7.85 11.46 19.84
CA VAL A 13 7.63 11.45 18.38
C VAL A 13 6.89 12.70 17.91
N ILE A 14 5.84 13.12 18.63
CA ILE A 14 5.07 14.33 18.35
C ILE A 14 5.94 15.58 18.45
N ALA A 15 6.89 15.62 19.40
CA ALA A 15 7.87 16.70 19.52
C ALA A 15 8.91 16.72 18.38
N GLY A 16 8.86 15.76 17.45
CA GLY A 16 9.77 15.66 16.30
C GLY A 16 11.03 14.84 16.57
N GLU A 17 11.14 14.18 17.73
CA GLU A 17 12.27 13.32 18.06
C GLU A 17 11.97 11.86 17.64
N PRO A 18 12.65 11.32 16.61
CA PRO A 18 12.37 9.97 16.14
C PRO A 18 12.72 8.92 17.20
N ILE A 19 11.95 7.84 17.27
CA ILE A 19 12.30 6.74 18.17
C ILE A 19 13.59 6.02 17.74
N ARG A 20 14.33 5.59 18.75
CA ARG A 20 15.53 4.76 18.61
C ARG A 20 15.13 3.30 18.35
N ARG A 21 16.07 2.52 17.81
CA ARG A 21 15.88 1.09 17.56
C ARG A 21 15.46 0.31 18.80
N SER A 22 16.11 0.55 19.94
CA SER A 22 15.77 -0.11 21.21
C SER A 22 14.37 0.25 21.72
N GLN A 23 13.87 1.45 21.45
CA GLN A 23 12.50 1.85 21.79
C GLN A 23 11.50 1.12 20.87
N ALA A 24 11.81 1.00 19.57
CA ALA A 24 10.99 0.23 18.63
C ALA A 24 10.94 -1.26 19.00
N GLU A 25 12.07 -1.84 19.40
CA GLU A 25 12.16 -3.23 19.90
C GLU A 25 11.33 -3.42 21.17
N TRP A 26 11.36 -2.45 22.09
CA TRP A 26 10.52 -2.48 23.28
C TRP A 26 9.02 -2.44 22.93
N LEU A 27 8.60 -1.56 22.02
CA LEU A 27 7.20 -1.51 21.53
C LEU A 27 6.80 -2.82 20.83
N ALA A 28 7.70 -3.39 20.03
CA ALA A 28 7.52 -4.67 19.36
C ALA A 28 7.46 -5.85 20.34
N GLY A 29 8.00 -5.71 21.56
CA GLY A 29 7.89 -6.70 22.62
C GLY A 29 6.60 -6.60 23.45
N LEU A 30 5.75 -5.60 23.24
CA LEU A 30 4.50 -5.45 23.99
C LEU A 30 3.49 -6.54 23.64
N GLU A 31 2.80 -7.05 24.65
CA GLU A 31 1.70 -8.01 24.51
C GLU A 31 0.44 -7.45 25.20
N GLN A 32 -0.66 -8.20 25.14
CA GLN A 32 -1.87 -7.84 25.88
C GLN A 32 -1.59 -7.74 27.39
N PRO A 33 -2.21 -6.78 28.12
CA PRO A 33 -3.24 -5.83 27.66
C PRO A 33 -2.69 -4.53 27.04
N TRP A 34 -1.37 -4.37 26.92
CA TRP A 34 -0.72 -3.10 26.58
C TRP A 34 -0.83 -2.69 25.11
N LEU A 35 -1.35 -3.57 24.24
CA LEU A 35 -1.55 -3.25 22.83
C LEU A 35 -2.58 -2.13 22.63
N HIS A 36 -3.59 -2.03 23.52
CA HIS A 36 -4.56 -0.95 23.47
C HIS A 36 -3.90 0.42 23.71
N ASP A 37 -2.96 0.52 24.65
CA ASP A 37 -2.17 1.73 24.90
C ASP A 37 -1.24 2.04 23.72
N LEU A 38 -0.63 1.02 23.11
CA LEU A 38 0.18 1.16 21.90
C LEU A 38 -0.64 1.77 20.76
N PHE A 39 -1.85 1.26 20.51
CA PHE A 39 -2.75 1.77 19.48
C PHE A 39 -3.16 3.21 19.78
N ARG A 40 -3.46 3.52 21.05
CA ARG A 40 -3.74 4.90 21.47
C ARG A 40 -2.57 5.82 21.18
N GLY A 41 -1.33 5.40 21.48
CA GLY A 41 -0.12 6.15 21.15
C GLY A 41 0.05 6.39 19.65
N ALA A 42 -0.13 5.36 18.83
CA ALA A 42 -0.05 5.47 17.38
C ALA A 42 -1.15 6.37 16.79
N THR A 43 -2.38 6.29 17.33
CA THR A 43 -3.48 7.21 16.97
C THR A 43 -3.11 8.65 17.26
N ARG A 44 -2.55 8.96 18.44
CA ARG A 44 -2.13 10.33 18.79
C ARG A 44 -1.10 10.88 17.81
N ILE A 45 -0.15 10.06 17.39
CA ILE A 45 0.85 10.43 16.38
C ILE A 45 0.16 10.73 15.04
N ARG A 46 -0.72 9.83 14.56
CA ARG A 46 -1.46 10.04 13.30
C ARG A 46 -2.34 11.29 13.36
N GLU A 47 -3.08 11.51 14.43
CA GLU A 47 -3.91 12.69 14.64
C GLU A 47 -3.08 13.99 14.64
N HIS A 48 -1.86 13.97 15.20
CA HIS A 48 -0.98 15.13 15.22
C HIS A 48 -0.45 15.49 13.81
N PHE A 49 0.00 14.51 13.03
CA PHE A 49 0.64 14.77 11.73
C PHE A 49 -0.34 14.81 10.54
N VAL A 50 -1.47 14.12 10.66
CA VAL A 50 -2.42 13.89 9.53
C VAL A 50 -3.85 14.29 9.89
N GLY A 51 -4.22 14.30 11.17
CA GLY A 51 -5.57 14.63 11.61
C GLY A 51 -6.58 13.50 11.35
N SER A 52 -7.81 13.85 10.99
CA SER A 52 -8.89 12.92 10.66
C SER A 52 -8.95 12.52 9.19
N ALA A 53 -8.05 13.07 8.36
CA ALA A 53 -7.93 12.75 6.96
C ALA A 53 -7.49 11.29 6.75
N VAL A 54 -8.13 10.64 5.77
CA VAL A 54 -7.77 9.32 5.28
C VAL A 54 -7.76 9.38 3.76
N ARG A 55 -6.76 8.74 3.14
CA ARG A 55 -6.68 8.62 1.67
C ARG A 55 -6.92 7.20 1.23
N CYS A 56 -7.52 7.00 0.07
CA CYS A 56 -7.53 5.68 -0.55
C CYS A 56 -6.97 5.71 -1.96
N CYS A 57 -6.27 4.65 -2.34
CA CYS A 57 -5.84 4.45 -3.72
C CYS A 57 -6.51 3.23 -4.31
N SER A 58 -6.66 3.20 -5.62
CA SER A 58 -7.08 2.01 -6.36
C SER A 58 -6.03 1.64 -7.40
N ILE A 59 -6.06 0.40 -7.87
CA ILE A 59 -5.10 -0.12 -8.84
C ILE A 59 -5.81 -0.94 -9.90
N VAL A 60 -5.16 -1.09 -11.06
CA VAL A 60 -5.53 -2.08 -12.06
C VAL A 60 -4.32 -2.90 -12.48
N SER A 61 -4.50 -4.21 -12.60
CA SER A 61 -3.49 -5.11 -13.15
C SER A 61 -3.53 -5.03 -14.67
N ALA A 62 -2.85 -4.04 -15.23
CA ALA A 62 -2.84 -3.75 -16.67
C ALA A 62 -2.08 -4.81 -17.48
N LYS A 63 -1.07 -5.45 -16.88
CA LYS A 63 -0.41 -6.65 -17.39
C LYS A 63 -0.36 -7.71 -16.29
N THR A 64 -0.95 -8.88 -16.54
CA THR A 64 -1.11 -9.95 -15.55
C THR A 64 -0.53 -11.26 -16.03
N GLY A 65 0.17 -11.97 -15.15
CA GLY A 65 0.71 -13.31 -15.42
C GLY A 65 2.03 -13.32 -16.18
N ARG A 66 2.57 -14.52 -16.42
CA ARG A 66 3.89 -14.79 -17.01
C ARG A 66 5.03 -13.93 -16.44
N CYS A 67 5.02 -13.66 -15.13
CA CYS A 67 6.10 -12.93 -14.49
C CYS A 67 7.36 -13.81 -14.44
N SER A 68 8.51 -13.25 -14.82
CA SER A 68 9.82 -13.93 -14.76
C SER A 68 10.33 -14.17 -13.33
N GLU A 69 9.75 -13.47 -12.35
CA GLU A 69 10.25 -13.43 -10.98
C GLU A 69 9.71 -14.59 -10.14
N ASP A 70 10.51 -15.05 -9.19
CA ASP A 70 10.26 -16.21 -8.33
C ASP A 70 9.72 -15.84 -6.94
N CYS A 71 9.07 -14.67 -6.80
CA CYS A 71 8.54 -14.21 -5.53
C CYS A 71 7.61 -15.25 -4.88
N GLY A 72 8.02 -15.85 -3.76
CA GLY A 72 7.37 -17.01 -3.14
C GLY A 72 5.91 -16.83 -2.69
N PHE A 73 5.41 -15.60 -2.66
CA PHE A 73 4.02 -15.24 -2.36
C PHE A 73 3.15 -14.96 -3.60
N CYS A 74 3.75 -14.82 -4.78
CA CYS A 74 3.10 -14.20 -5.92
C CYS A 74 2.43 -15.22 -6.84
N SER A 75 1.12 -15.10 -7.00
CA SER A 75 0.33 -15.90 -7.94
C SER A 75 0.74 -15.73 -9.40
N GLN A 76 1.37 -14.62 -9.76
CA GLN A 76 1.68 -14.30 -11.16
C GLN A 76 3.05 -14.83 -11.64
N SER A 77 3.85 -15.39 -10.73
CA SER A 77 5.14 -16.00 -11.03
C SER A 77 4.99 -17.17 -11.99
N ALA A 78 5.78 -17.18 -13.06
CA ALA A 78 5.85 -18.29 -14.00
C ALA A 78 6.57 -19.53 -13.44
N HIS A 79 7.24 -19.40 -12.28
CA HIS A 79 7.90 -20.51 -11.59
C HIS A 79 6.90 -21.42 -10.85
N PHE A 80 5.67 -20.96 -10.64
CA PHE A 80 4.69 -21.60 -9.76
C PHE A 80 3.40 -21.97 -10.50
N LYS A 81 2.76 -23.07 -10.07
CA LYS A 81 1.52 -23.57 -10.69
C LYS A 81 0.30 -23.03 -9.96
N THR A 82 -0.03 -21.77 -10.18
CA THR A 82 -1.17 -21.12 -9.51
C THR A 82 -2.41 -21.07 -10.42
N HIS A 83 -3.47 -20.44 -9.92
CA HIS A 83 -4.70 -20.17 -10.69
C HIS A 83 -4.52 -19.13 -11.81
N VAL A 84 -3.44 -18.34 -11.81
CA VAL A 84 -3.17 -17.35 -12.86
C VAL A 84 -2.58 -18.07 -14.08
N ARG A 85 -3.31 -18.06 -15.20
CA ARG A 85 -2.89 -18.72 -16.44
C ARG A 85 -2.65 -17.72 -17.55
N GLY A 86 -1.57 -17.90 -18.31
CA GLY A 86 -1.28 -17.11 -19.49
C GLY A 86 -0.84 -15.67 -19.18
N LEU A 87 -0.91 -14.83 -20.21
CA LEU A 87 -0.60 -13.41 -20.16
C LEU A 87 -1.86 -12.65 -20.56
N THR A 88 -2.28 -11.70 -19.74
CA THR A 88 -3.37 -10.78 -20.05
C THR A 88 -2.83 -9.36 -20.04
N ILE A 89 -3.14 -8.60 -21.08
CA ILE A 89 -2.82 -7.17 -21.19
C ILE A 89 -4.14 -6.46 -21.46
N LEU A 90 -4.45 -5.44 -20.64
CA LEU A 90 -5.65 -4.64 -20.82
C LEU A 90 -5.46 -3.62 -21.93
N ASP A 91 -6.56 -3.29 -22.62
CA ASP A 91 -6.57 -2.20 -23.57
C ASP A 91 -6.41 -0.85 -22.82
N PRO A 92 -5.65 0.12 -23.37
CA PRO A 92 -5.48 1.45 -22.79
C PRO A 92 -6.79 2.14 -22.38
N ASP A 93 -7.87 1.99 -23.15
CA ASP A 93 -9.16 2.63 -22.86
C ASP A 93 -9.82 1.99 -21.64
N GLN A 94 -9.64 0.68 -21.45
CA GLN A 94 -10.10 -0.01 -20.23
C GLN A 94 -9.35 0.48 -18.99
N VAL A 95 -8.04 0.76 -19.12
CA VAL A 95 -7.23 1.28 -18.00
C VAL A 95 -7.65 2.72 -17.65
N VAL A 96 -7.92 3.57 -18.63
CA VAL A 96 -8.45 4.92 -18.39
C VAL A 96 -9.84 4.87 -17.76
N GLN A 97 -10.71 3.98 -18.22
CA GLN A 97 -12.04 3.78 -17.65
C GLN A 97 -11.97 3.31 -16.19
N ALA A 98 -11.09 2.37 -15.87
CA ALA A 98 -10.85 1.93 -14.49
C ALA A 98 -10.36 3.08 -13.59
N ALA A 99 -9.56 4.01 -14.12
CA ALA A 99 -9.14 5.19 -13.37
C ALA A 99 -10.32 6.12 -13.04
N MET A 100 -11.28 6.27 -13.96
CA MET A 100 -12.49 7.07 -13.73
C MET A 100 -13.39 6.42 -12.68
N GLU A 101 -13.53 5.08 -12.70
CA GLU A 101 -14.30 4.32 -11.71
C GLU A 101 -13.67 4.37 -10.32
N ALA A 102 -12.33 4.34 -10.25
CA ALA A 102 -11.58 4.54 -9.01
C ALA A 102 -11.85 5.92 -8.42
N ALA A 103 -11.79 6.97 -9.24
CA ALA A 103 -12.12 8.34 -8.80
C ALA A 103 -13.55 8.43 -8.25
N ALA A 104 -14.52 7.85 -8.95
CA ALA A 104 -15.91 7.80 -8.50
C ALA A 104 -16.11 7.04 -7.18
N SER A 105 -15.20 6.11 -6.88
CA SER A 105 -15.13 5.36 -5.62
C SER A 105 -14.44 6.13 -4.50
N GLY A 106 -13.90 7.32 -4.77
CA GLY A 106 -13.22 8.19 -3.80
C GLY A 106 -11.70 8.05 -3.76
N ALA A 107 -11.09 7.33 -4.71
CA ALA A 107 -9.63 7.17 -4.74
C ALA A 107 -8.94 8.50 -5.07
N ASP A 108 -7.94 8.89 -4.27
CA ASP A 108 -7.08 10.05 -4.51
C ASP A 108 -5.98 9.73 -5.54
N SER A 109 -5.68 8.44 -5.74
CA SER A 109 -4.60 7.96 -6.58
C SER A 109 -4.99 6.65 -7.28
N PHE A 110 -4.57 6.52 -8.54
CA PHE A 110 -4.82 5.34 -9.36
C PHE A 110 -3.51 4.75 -9.91
N GLY A 111 -3.28 3.46 -9.65
CA GLY A 111 -2.06 2.75 -10.03
C GLY A 111 -2.22 1.83 -11.24
N ILE A 112 -1.37 2.01 -12.26
CA ILE A 112 -1.19 1.04 -13.35
C ILE A 112 -0.14 0.01 -12.91
N VAL A 113 -0.53 -1.26 -12.80
CA VAL A 113 0.35 -2.33 -12.30
C VAL A 113 0.62 -3.37 -13.37
N ASN A 114 1.90 -3.72 -13.54
CA ASN A 114 2.35 -4.73 -14.48
C ASN A 114 3.11 -5.86 -13.79
N SER A 115 2.91 -7.09 -14.26
CA SER A 115 3.78 -8.23 -13.95
C SER A 115 5.11 -8.17 -14.70
N GLY A 116 6.17 -8.71 -14.08
CA GLY A 116 7.51 -8.84 -14.64
C GLY A 116 8.61 -8.33 -13.71
N TYR A 117 9.87 -8.60 -14.10
CA TYR A 117 11.07 -8.03 -13.47
C TYR A 117 11.07 -6.49 -13.49
N GLY A 118 10.82 -5.94 -14.68
CA GLY A 118 10.85 -4.51 -15.00
C GLY A 118 10.27 -4.28 -16.40
N PRO A 119 9.92 -3.04 -16.76
CA PRO A 119 9.36 -2.74 -18.07
C PRO A 119 10.48 -2.59 -19.11
N THR A 120 10.16 -2.97 -20.35
CA THR A 120 10.93 -2.54 -21.52
C THR A 120 10.72 -1.06 -21.83
N ASP A 121 11.60 -0.46 -22.63
CA ASP A 121 11.42 0.93 -23.07
C ASP A 121 10.11 1.17 -23.83
N GLN A 122 9.66 0.17 -24.59
CA GLN A 122 8.38 0.25 -25.29
C GLN A 122 7.20 0.24 -24.31
N GLU A 123 7.29 -0.55 -23.23
CA GLU A 123 6.28 -0.57 -22.17
C GLU A 123 6.26 0.76 -21.40
N ILE A 124 7.42 1.38 -21.14
CA ILE A 124 7.50 2.71 -20.52
C ILE A 124 6.76 3.75 -21.37
N ASP A 125 7.00 3.77 -22.69
CA ASP A 125 6.31 4.72 -23.57
C ASP A 125 4.82 4.42 -23.70
N HIS A 126 4.47 3.14 -23.80
CA HIS A 126 3.09 2.69 -23.94
C HIS A 126 2.27 3.10 -22.71
N TRP A 127 2.67 2.66 -21.51
CA TRP A 127 1.95 2.97 -20.29
C TRP A 127 2.14 4.41 -19.82
N GLY A 128 3.25 5.05 -20.18
CA GLY A 128 3.46 6.48 -19.99
C GLY A 128 2.40 7.32 -20.71
N ARG A 129 2.07 7.00 -21.96
CA ARG A 129 0.97 7.67 -22.68
C ARG A 129 -0.38 7.43 -22.01
N VAL A 130 -0.63 6.23 -21.47
CA VAL A 130 -1.87 5.95 -20.71
C VAL A 130 -1.93 6.77 -19.42
N ALA A 131 -0.82 6.82 -18.68
CA ALA A 131 -0.68 7.65 -17.48
C ALA A 131 -0.94 9.13 -17.80
N GLN A 132 -0.42 9.65 -18.92
CA GLN A 132 -0.68 11.01 -19.36
C GLN A 132 -2.17 11.25 -19.62
N ARG A 133 -2.86 10.33 -20.32
CA ARG A 133 -4.32 10.41 -20.55
C ARG A 133 -5.11 10.45 -19.24
N ILE A 134 -4.71 9.69 -18.23
CA ILE A 134 -5.34 9.69 -16.90
C ILE A 134 -5.10 11.03 -16.20
N ARG A 135 -3.86 11.53 -16.22
CA ARG A 135 -3.49 12.81 -15.65
C ARG A 135 -4.29 13.96 -16.25
N GLU A 136 -4.50 13.96 -17.57
CA GLU A 136 -5.29 14.96 -18.29
C GLU A 136 -6.77 15.00 -17.87
N LYS A 137 -7.31 13.90 -17.31
CA LYS A 137 -8.65 13.92 -16.70
C LYS A 137 -8.68 14.69 -15.38
N GLY A 138 -7.55 14.78 -14.67
CA GLY A 138 -7.43 15.52 -13.43
C GLY A 138 -8.24 14.97 -12.25
N LEU A 139 -8.63 13.69 -12.30
CA LEU A 139 -9.51 13.08 -11.29
C LEU A 139 -8.76 12.29 -10.19
N THR A 140 -7.53 11.87 -10.46
CA THR A 140 -6.68 11.13 -9.50
C THR A 140 -5.21 11.46 -9.71
N ARG A 141 -4.40 11.25 -8.67
CA ARG A 141 -2.94 11.22 -8.77
C ARG A 141 -2.51 9.96 -9.52
N THR A 142 -1.80 10.12 -10.62
CA THR A 142 -1.35 8.97 -11.43
C THR A 142 -0.19 8.23 -10.75
N CYS A 143 -0.34 6.93 -10.59
CA CYS A 143 0.63 6.03 -9.98
C CYS A 143 0.99 4.87 -10.93
N ALA A 144 2.18 4.28 -10.77
CA ALA A 144 2.62 3.11 -11.52
C ALA A 144 3.36 2.10 -10.64
N SER A 145 3.33 0.83 -11.04
CA SER A 145 4.12 -0.26 -10.43
C SER A 145 4.47 -1.27 -11.52
N MET A 146 5.65 -1.15 -12.11
CA MET A 146 6.06 -1.94 -13.28
C MET A 146 7.32 -2.78 -13.06
N GLY A 147 7.78 -2.89 -11.81
CA GLY A 147 9.00 -3.61 -11.45
C GLY A 147 10.21 -2.69 -11.26
N ILE A 148 11.39 -3.23 -11.49
CA ILE A 148 12.70 -2.56 -11.42
C ILE A 148 12.81 -1.56 -12.57
N LEU A 149 13.32 -0.36 -12.27
CA LEU A 149 13.56 0.68 -13.25
C LEU A 149 15.03 1.08 -13.25
N ASP A 150 15.52 1.48 -14.41
CA ASP A 150 16.71 2.32 -14.49
C ASP A 150 16.39 3.82 -14.35
N GLY A 151 17.44 4.64 -14.32
CA GLY A 151 17.32 6.09 -14.18
C GLY A 151 16.65 6.79 -15.36
N ASP A 152 16.77 6.29 -16.59
CA ASP A 152 16.12 6.90 -17.75
C ASP A 152 14.63 6.60 -17.79
N GLN A 153 14.25 5.36 -17.52
CA GLN A 153 12.87 4.94 -17.40
C GLN A 153 12.13 5.73 -16.32
N ALA A 154 12.74 5.93 -15.15
CA ALA A 154 12.18 6.76 -14.08
C ALA A 154 11.94 8.21 -14.54
N ARG A 155 12.91 8.83 -15.23
CA ARG A 155 12.77 10.19 -15.78
C ARG A 155 11.68 10.26 -16.86
N ARG A 156 11.54 9.23 -17.68
CA ARG A 156 10.50 9.16 -18.73
C ARG A 156 9.11 9.09 -18.11
N LEU A 157 8.90 8.24 -17.10
CA LEU A 157 7.62 8.17 -16.38
C LEU A 157 7.27 9.52 -15.73
N ALA A 158 8.24 10.20 -15.12
CA ALA A 158 8.05 11.56 -14.59
C ALA A 158 7.59 12.53 -15.69
N ARG A 159 8.21 12.51 -16.88
CA ARG A 159 7.82 13.35 -18.02
C ARG A 159 6.40 13.06 -18.53
N PHE A 160 5.98 11.79 -18.50
CA PHE A 160 4.60 11.39 -18.81
C PHE A 160 3.59 11.82 -17.74
N GLY A 161 4.06 12.32 -16.59
CA GLY A 161 3.22 12.79 -15.51
C GLY A 161 2.82 11.71 -14.50
N VAL A 162 3.57 10.61 -14.42
CA VAL A 162 3.47 9.68 -13.29
C VAL A 162 3.95 10.40 -12.03
N GLN A 163 3.04 10.61 -11.09
CA GLN A 163 3.31 11.38 -9.87
C GLN A 163 3.81 10.51 -8.72
N ARG A 164 3.50 9.21 -8.75
CA ARG A 164 3.89 8.25 -7.71
C ARG A 164 4.29 6.92 -8.34
N TYR A 165 5.26 6.22 -7.75
CA TYR A 165 5.62 4.88 -8.17
C TYR A 165 5.74 3.94 -6.98
N ASN A 166 5.11 2.77 -7.08
CA ASN A 166 5.14 1.74 -6.06
C ASN A 166 6.23 0.70 -6.34
N HIS A 167 7.15 0.51 -5.39
CA HIS A 167 8.21 -0.49 -5.47
C HIS A 167 8.62 -0.97 -4.07
N ASN A 168 7.85 -1.90 -3.49
CA ASN A 168 8.07 -2.41 -2.13
C ASN A 168 9.43 -3.06 -1.93
N LEU A 169 10.04 -2.96 -0.74
CA LEU A 169 11.21 -3.78 -0.39
C LEU A 169 10.82 -5.22 0.04
N GLN A 170 9.52 -5.44 0.25
CA GLN A 170 8.88 -6.72 0.61
C GLN A 170 9.17 -7.18 2.04
N THR A 171 10.44 -7.29 2.42
CA THR A 171 10.90 -7.74 3.75
C THR A 171 12.27 -7.13 4.06
N SER A 172 12.93 -7.55 5.14
CA SER A 172 14.29 -7.11 5.46
C SER A 172 15.30 -7.63 4.42
N ARG A 173 16.42 -6.92 4.25
CA ARG A 173 17.55 -7.39 3.43
C ARG A 173 18.02 -8.81 3.80
N ARG A 174 18.00 -9.15 5.09
CA ARG A 174 18.44 -10.47 5.58
C ARG A 174 17.48 -11.58 5.18
N HIS A 175 16.17 -11.31 5.21
CA HIS A 175 15.14 -12.31 4.93
C HIS A 175 14.77 -12.40 3.44
N PHE A 176 15.03 -11.34 2.67
CA PHE A 176 14.75 -11.27 1.24
C PHE A 176 15.16 -12.51 0.41
N PRO A 177 16.40 -13.05 0.51
CA PRO A 177 16.81 -14.21 -0.29
C PRO A 177 16.07 -15.52 0.04
N ASN A 178 15.34 -15.57 1.16
CA ASN A 178 14.47 -16.70 1.49
C ASN A 178 13.18 -16.69 0.67
N ILE A 179 12.77 -15.52 0.17
CA ILE A 179 11.49 -15.30 -0.50
C ILE A 179 11.65 -15.06 -2.01
N ILE A 180 12.73 -14.38 -2.41
CA ILE A 180 12.98 -13.92 -3.78
C ILE A 180 14.46 -14.16 -4.12
N LYS A 181 14.75 -14.78 -5.26
CA LYS A 181 16.13 -15.06 -5.71
C LYS A 181 16.44 -14.53 -7.11
N THR A 182 15.41 -14.20 -7.89
CA THR A 182 15.51 -13.71 -9.28
C THR A 182 16.09 -12.30 -9.41
N HIS A 183 16.02 -11.49 -8.36
CA HIS A 183 16.67 -10.19 -8.26
C HIS A 183 17.18 -9.96 -6.84
N SER A 184 18.08 -9.00 -6.70
CA SER A 184 18.68 -8.61 -5.43
C SER A 184 17.90 -7.50 -4.73
N TYR A 185 18.13 -7.38 -3.43
CA TYR A 185 17.61 -6.28 -2.63
C TYR A 185 18.13 -4.91 -3.11
N ASP A 186 19.39 -4.87 -3.58
CA ASP A 186 20.04 -3.64 -4.04
C ASP A 186 19.47 -3.09 -5.34
N GLU A 187 18.99 -3.95 -6.24
CA GLU A 187 18.26 -3.52 -7.44
C GLU A 187 16.96 -2.79 -7.08
N ARG A 188 16.27 -3.27 -6.04
CA ARG A 188 15.06 -2.61 -5.53
C ARG A 188 15.40 -1.24 -4.96
N LEU A 189 16.46 -1.14 -4.15
CA LEU A 189 16.95 0.14 -3.65
C LEU A 189 17.40 1.08 -4.77
N GLY A 190 18.04 0.56 -5.82
CA GLY A 190 18.42 1.31 -7.01
C GLY A 190 17.21 1.98 -7.66
N THR A 191 16.12 1.23 -7.83
CA THR A 191 14.84 1.75 -8.36
C THR A 191 14.32 2.90 -7.50
N LEU A 192 14.32 2.76 -6.16
CA LEU A 192 13.87 3.83 -5.25
C LEU A 192 14.71 5.09 -5.37
N ARG A 193 16.04 4.95 -5.50
CA ARG A 193 16.95 6.09 -5.72
C ARG A 193 16.71 6.78 -7.06
N HIS A 194 16.47 6.00 -8.13
CA HIS A 194 16.15 6.55 -9.44
C HIS A 194 14.84 7.34 -9.44
N LEU A 195 13.81 6.85 -8.74
CA LEU A 195 12.53 7.53 -8.59
C LEU A 195 12.67 8.86 -7.83
N LYS A 196 13.38 8.86 -6.69
CA LYS A 196 13.69 10.09 -5.95
C LYS A 196 14.45 11.11 -6.81
N ALA A 197 15.49 10.67 -7.52
CA ALA A 197 16.25 11.53 -8.41
C ALA A 197 15.43 12.11 -9.57
N ALA A 198 14.37 11.39 -9.99
CA ALA A 198 13.43 11.85 -11.01
C ALA A 198 12.29 12.74 -10.46
N GLY A 199 12.24 12.99 -9.15
CA GLY A 199 11.18 13.76 -8.50
C GLY A 199 9.82 13.05 -8.45
N VAL A 200 9.81 11.72 -8.53
CA VAL A 200 8.59 10.91 -8.44
C VAL A 200 8.37 10.49 -6.99
N SER A 201 7.14 10.65 -6.49
CA SER A 201 6.81 10.21 -5.13
C SER A 201 7.01 8.70 -4.97
N VAL A 202 7.70 8.30 -3.92
CA VAL A 202 8.08 6.91 -3.64
C VAL A 202 7.09 6.25 -2.71
N CYS A 203 6.45 5.19 -3.20
CA CYS A 203 5.61 4.28 -2.42
C CYS A 203 6.37 2.96 -2.23
N SER A 204 6.83 2.67 -1.02
CA SER A 204 7.57 1.43 -0.75
C SER A 204 7.30 0.94 0.66
N GLY A 205 6.99 -0.34 0.77
CA GLY A 205 6.73 -0.98 2.05
C GLY A 205 6.95 -2.48 1.98
N ALA A 206 6.05 -3.23 2.61
CA ALA A 206 6.29 -4.61 2.99
C ALA A 206 5.11 -5.55 2.70
N LEU A 207 5.40 -6.83 2.70
CA LEU A 207 4.45 -7.92 2.85
C LEU A 207 4.81 -8.69 4.13
N PHE A 208 3.90 -8.72 5.10
CA PHE A 208 4.11 -9.40 6.39
C PHE A 208 3.42 -10.76 6.43
N GLY A 209 3.99 -11.67 7.23
CA GLY A 209 3.50 -13.05 7.37
C GLY A 209 4.19 -14.05 6.45
N MET A 210 5.40 -13.75 5.97
CA MET A 210 6.22 -14.64 5.14
C MET A 210 7.23 -15.47 5.95
N GLY A 211 7.12 -15.46 7.28
CA GLY A 211 8.08 -16.08 8.20
C GLY A 211 9.16 -15.12 8.71
N GLU A 212 9.02 -13.82 8.46
CA GLU A 212 9.94 -12.80 8.97
C GLU A 212 9.79 -12.58 10.48
N THR A 213 10.90 -12.31 11.17
CA THR A 213 10.91 -12.00 12.61
C THR A 213 10.61 -10.52 12.88
N TRP A 214 10.30 -10.15 14.13
CA TRP A 214 10.18 -8.72 14.48
C TRP A 214 11.46 -7.92 14.21
N THR A 215 12.64 -8.53 14.33
CA THR A 215 13.90 -7.90 13.93
C THR A 215 13.89 -7.56 12.44
N ASP A 216 13.41 -8.46 11.57
CA ASP A 216 13.26 -8.19 10.14
C ASP A 216 12.29 -7.03 9.87
N ARG A 217 11.14 -7.04 10.56
CA ARG A 217 10.12 -5.99 10.41
C ARG A 217 10.64 -4.62 10.83
N LEU A 218 11.46 -4.55 11.89
CA LEU A 218 12.08 -3.31 12.34
C LEU A 218 13.25 -2.89 11.45
N ASP A 219 14.08 -3.82 10.97
CA ASP A 219 15.14 -3.52 9.99
C ASP A 219 14.53 -2.81 8.77
N LEU A 220 13.41 -3.31 8.27
CA LEU A 220 12.69 -2.70 7.16
C LEU A 220 12.09 -1.33 7.52
N ALA A 221 11.45 -1.18 8.69
CA ALA A 221 10.85 0.10 9.10
C ALA A 221 11.90 1.23 9.15
N PHE A 222 13.09 0.92 9.67
CA PHE A 222 14.20 1.87 9.75
C PHE A 222 14.80 2.15 8.37
N GLU A 223 14.94 1.15 7.51
CA GLU A 223 15.41 1.36 6.14
C GLU A 223 14.45 2.23 5.31
N LEU A 224 13.13 2.02 5.44
CA LEU A 224 12.13 2.88 4.80
C LEU A 224 12.20 4.33 5.31
N ARG A 225 12.51 4.51 6.59
CA ARG A 225 12.69 5.84 7.19
C ARG A 225 13.94 6.51 6.66
N ASP A 226 15.06 5.79 6.58
CA ASP A 226 16.34 6.32 6.09
C ASP A 226 16.28 6.63 4.59
N LEU A 227 15.49 5.85 3.84
CA LEU A 227 15.16 6.12 2.44
C LEU A 227 14.21 7.30 2.28
N ASP A 228 13.54 7.75 3.35
CA ASP A 228 12.58 8.86 3.37
C ASP A 228 11.49 8.70 2.29
N VAL A 229 10.83 7.53 2.28
CA VAL A 229 9.73 7.25 1.36
C VAL A 229 8.50 8.08 1.72
N ASP A 230 7.62 8.36 0.75
CA ASP A 230 6.41 9.17 0.99
C ASP A 230 5.25 8.32 1.53
N VAL A 231 5.12 7.10 1.00
CA VAL A 231 4.02 6.17 1.30
C VAL A 231 4.58 4.80 1.64
N VAL A 232 4.07 4.22 2.73
CA VAL A 232 4.48 2.93 3.28
C VAL A 232 3.30 1.96 3.20
N PRO A 233 3.15 1.20 2.10
CA PRO A 233 2.18 0.14 2.00
C PRO A 233 2.53 -1.05 2.90
N ILE A 234 1.61 -1.40 3.78
CA ILE A 234 1.62 -2.59 4.62
C ILE A 234 0.65 -3.59 4.00
N ASN A 235 1.19 -4.71 3.52
CA ASN A 235 0.42 -5.83 2.99
C ASN A 235 0.55 -7.00 3.98
N PHE A 236 -0.46 -7.84 4.04
CA PHE A 236 -0.47 -9.08 4.79
C PHE A 236 -0.57 -10.26 3.83
N LEU A 237 0.18 -11.33 4.10
CA LEU A 237 0.21 -12.50 3.24
C LEU A 237 -1.20 -13.08 3.08
N ILE A 238 -1.56 -13.32 1.82
CA ILE A 238 -2.65 -14.22 1.46
C ILE A 238 -1.95 -15.45 0.90
N PRO A 239 -1.93 -16.59 1.62
CA PRO A 239 -1.42 -17.85 1.07
C PRO A 239 -2.22 -18.22 -0.18
N ILE A 240 -1.51 -18.48 -1.29
CA ILE A 240 -2.11 -18.84 -2.58
C ILE A 240 -1.62 -20.22 -2.98
N ASP A 241 -2.56 -21.09 -3.34
CA ASP A 241 -2.28 -22.44 -3.82
C ASP A 241 -1.31 -22.44 -5.01
N GLY A 242 -0.33 -23.33 -4.93
CA GLY A 242 0.74 -23.53 -5.89
C GLY A 242 1.98 -22.64 -5.66
N THR A 243 1.93 -21.67 -4.75
CA THR A 243 3.09 -20.84 -4.37
C THR A 243 3.91 -21.50 -3.26
N PRO A 244 5.22 -21.21 -3.12
CA PRO A 244 6.03 -21.74 -2.00
C PRO A 244 5.50 -21.42 -0.61
N LEU A 245 4.73 -20.34 -0.47
CA LEU A 245 4.10 -19.94 0.79
C LEU A 245 2.64 -20.39 0.92
N GLU A 246 2.20 -21.33 0.08
CA GLU A 246 0.92 -22.01 0.26
C GLU A 246 0.85 -22.66 1.65
N GLY A 247 -0.35 -22.70 2.23
CA GLY A 247 -0.57 -23.29 3.56
C GLY A 247 0.03 -22.52 4.75
N SER A 248 0.69 -21.37 4.54
CA SER A 248 1.17 -20.54 5.64
C SER A 248 0.02 -20.06 6.54
N ASP A 249 0.24 -20.01 7.84
CA ASP A 249 -0.75 -19.48 8.78
C ASP A 249 -0.91 -17.96 8.59
N PRO A 250 -2.14 -17.43 8.50
CA PRO A 250 -2.38 -16.00 8.49
C PRO A 250 -1.85 -15.34 9.77
N LEU A 251 -1.46 -14.06 9.66
CA LEU A 251 -1.14 -13.29 10.86
C LEU A 251 -2.41 -13.06 11.68
N GLU A 252 -2.28 -13.14 13.00
CA GLU A 252 -3.38 -12.79 13.89
C GLU A 252 -3.75 -11.30 13.74
N PRO A 253 -5.04 -10.93 13.81
CA PRO A 253 -5.51 -9.55 13.65
C PRO A 253 -4.78 -8.56 14.58
N MET A 254 -4.54 -8.94 15.83
CA MET A 254 -3.85 -8.08 16.81
C MET A 254 -2.38 -7.89 16.46
N GLU A 255 -1.73 -8.88 15.84
CA GLU A 255 -0.36 -8.76 15.35
C GLU A 255 -0.31 -7.82 14.13
N CYS A 256 -1.28 -7.90 13.23
CA CYS A 256 -1.43 -6.97 12.11
C CYS A 256 -1.54 -5.52 12.62
N LEU A 257 -2.40 -5.28 13.60
CA LEU A 257 -2.58 -3.95 14.22
C LEU A 257 -1.32 -3.47 14.95
N LYS A 258 -0.60 -4.38 15.63
CA LYS A 258 0.67 -4.07 16.28
C LYS A 258 1.74 -3.65 15.28
N ILE A 259 1.84 -4.32 14.13
CA ILE A 259 2.75 -3.93 13.04
C ILE A 259 2.44 -2.50 12.59
N ILE A 260 1.18 -2.18 12.33
CA ILE A 260 0.75 -0.83 11.90
C ILE A 260 1.13 0.21 12.96
N ALA A 261 0.86 -0.07 14.23
CA ALA A 261 1.15 0.85 15.32
C ALA A 261 2.65 1.10 15.48
N VAL A 262 3.47 0.06 15.53
CA VAL A 262 4.93 0.20 15.60
C VAL A 262 5.47 0.96 14.38
N TYR A 263 4.94 0.69 13.18
CA TYR A 263 5.31 1.44 11.98
C TYR A 263 4.96 2.92 12.08
N ARG A 264 3.81 3.30 12.66
CA ARG A 264 3.47 4.71 12.90
C ARG A 264 4.44 5.40 13.86
N PHE A 265 4.92 4.71 14.90
CA PHE A 265 5.97 5.26 15.77
C PHE A 265 7.29 5.47 15.02
N CYS A 266 7.67 4.52 14.16
CA CYS A 266 8.90 4.62 13.37
C CYS A 266 8.81 5.70 12.27
N LEU A 267 7.65 5.81 11.62
CA LEU A 267 7.40 6.58 10.40
C LEU A 267 6.24 7.56 10.64
N PRO A 268 6.44 8.58 11.50
CA PRO A 268 5.33 9.39 12.01
C PRO A 268 4.64 10.25 10.95
N ARG A 269 5.38 10.67 9.92
CA ARG A 269 4.92 11.62 8.89
C ARG A 269 4.49 10.95 7.59
N GLN A 270 4.95 9.72 7.35
CA GLN A 270 4.67 9.00 6.12
C GLN A 270 3.20 8.55 6.05
N GLU A 271 2.65 8.47 4.84
CA GLU A 271 1.33 7.87 4.58
C GLU A 271 1.43 6.35 4.83
N ILE A 272 0.79 5.84 5.88
CA ILE A 272 0.77 4.40 6.18
C ILE A 272 -0.48 3.79 5.58
N LYS A 273 -0.26 2.97 4.55
CA LYS A 273 -1.29 2.44 3.67
C LYS A 273 -1.54 0.96 3.90
N ILE A 274 -2.74 0.57 4.30
CA ILE A 274 -3.09 -0.85 4.42
C ILE A 274 -3.63 -1.35 3.08
N ALA A 275 -2.92 -2.31 2.48
CA ALA A 275 -3.22 -2.81 1.15
C ALA A 275 -3.57 -4.31 1.18
N GLY A 276 -2.89 -5.14 0.37
CA GLY A 276 -3.24 -6.54 0.16
C GLY A 276 -3.38 -7.33 1.46
N GLY A 277 -4.38 -8.21 1.54
CA GLY A 277 -4.55 -9.13 2.67
C GLY A 277 -5.31 -8.58 3.87
N ARG A 278 -5.76 -7.33 3.82
CA ARG A 278 -6.54 -6.67 4.87
C ARG A 278 -7.77 -7.48 5.29
N GLU A 279 -8.60 -7.90 4.34
CA GLU A 279 -9.86 -8.61 4.60
C GLU A 279 -9.62 -9.98 5.27
N ARG A 280 -8.62 -10.72 4.77
CA ARG A 280 -8.32 -12.09 5.24
C ARG A 280 -7.69 -12.08 6.63
N ASN A 281 -6.74 -11.18 6.88
CA ASN A 281 -5.95 -11.19 8.11
C ASN A 281 -6.64 -10.43 9.25
N LEU A 282 -7.25 -9.26 8.99
CA LEU A 282 -7.88 -8.46 10.04
C LEU A 282 -9.30 -8.91 10.38
N ARG A 283 -9.99 -9.63 9.48
CA ARG A 283 -11.35 -10.14 9.70
C ARG A 283 -12.30 -8.99 10.12
N ASP A 284 -12.92 -9.10 11.29
CA ASP A 284 -13.83 -8.08 11.84
C ASP A 284 -13.10 -6.82 12.34
N LEU A 285 -11.77 -6.86 12.50
CA LEU A 285 -10.96 -5.74 12.99
C LEU A 285 -10.46 -4.80 11.87
N GLN A 286 -11.04 -4.84 10.67
CA GLN A 286 -10.60 -3.96 9.57
C GLN A 286 -10.68 -2.48 9.92
N SER A 287 -11.68 -2.04 10.68
CA SER A 287 -11.81 -0.64 11.12
C SER A 287 -10.72 -0.22 12.10
N TRP A 288 -10.06 -1.17 12.77
CA TRP A 288 -9.04 -0.89 13.77
C TRP A 288 -7.72 -0.40 13.17
N ILE A 289 -7.52 -0.53 11.86
CA ILE A 289 -6.28 -0.06 11.21
C ILE A 289 -6.01 1.44 11.48
N PHE A 290 -7.06 2.26 11.52
CA PHE A 290 -6.93 3.70 11.78
C PHE A 290 -6.67 4.02 13.24
N TYR A 291 -7.16 3.18 14.16
CA TYR A 291 -6.82 3.21 15.58
C TYR A 291 -5.40 2.67 15.83
N ALA A 292 -4.89 1.82 14.95
CA ALA A 292 -3.48 1.42 14.96
C ALA A 292 -2.57 2.46 14.29
N GLY A 293 -3.10 3.56 13.73
CA GLY A 293 -2.31 4.66 13.17
C GLY A 293 -2.13 4.64 11.66
N ALA A 294 -2.79 3.75 10.91
CA ALA A 294 -2.89 3.90 9.46
C ALA A 294 -3.68 5.18 9.11
N ASP A 295 -3.37 5.77 7.96
CA ASP A 295 -4.07 6.93 7.38
C ASP A 295 -4.42 6.73 5.90
N SER A 296 -4.10 5.55 5.35
CA SER A 296 -4.46 5.21 3.99
C SER A 296 -4.81 3.74 3.84
N PHE A 297 -5.56 3.41 2.79
CA PHE A 297 -5.86 2.03 2.41
C PHE A 297 -6.06 1.87 0.90
N LEU A 298 -6.02 0.62 0.43
CA LEU A 298 -6.38 0.28 -0.95
C LEU A 298 -7.88 0.00 -1.03
N ILE A 299 -8.59 0.66 -1.95
CA ILE A 299 -10.03 0.51 -2.16
C ILE A 299 -10.32 -0.31 -3.41
N GLY A 300 -11.29 -1.22 -3.29
CA GLY A 300 -11.67 -2.15 -4.36
C GLY A 300 -10.79 -3.39 -4.41
N ASN A 301 -10.64 -3.97 -5.60
CA ASN A 301 -9.91 -5.23 -5.77
C ASN A 301 -8.39 -5.05 -5.76
N TYR A 302 -7.69 -6.11 -5.40
CA TYR A 302 -6.24 -6.23 -5.59
C TYR A 302 -5.92 -6.81 -6.97
N LEU A 303 -4.65 -7.18 -7.21
CA LEU A 303 -4.18 -7.68 -8.50
C LEU A 303 -4.86 -8.98 -8.94
N THR A 304 -4.83 -10.00 -8.07
CA THR A 304 -5.38 -11.33 -8.35
C THR A 304 -6.30 -11.84 -7.25
N THR A 305 -6.61 -10.99 -6.27
CA THR A 305 -7.46 -11.33 -5.12
C THR A 305 -8.53 -10.26 -4.96
N TYR A 306 -9.70 -10.68 -4.53
CA TYR A 306 -10.80 -9.76 -4.27
C TYR A 306 -10.55 -8.98 -2.98
N GLY A 307 -10.79 -7.68 -3.04
CA GLY A 307 -11.03 -6.87 -1.85
C GLY A 307 -12.52 -6.82 -1.55
N ARG A 308 -12.91 -5.98 -0.59
CA ARG A 308 -14.33 -5.71 -0.35
C ARG A 308 -14.87 -4.58 -1.24
N PRO A 309 -16.21 -4.46 -1.39
CA PRO A 309 -16.81 -3.37 -2.15
C PRO A 309 -16.44 -1.98 -1.62
N ALA A 310 -16.18 -1.04 -2.54
CA ALA A 310 -15.79 0.33 -2.21
C ALA A 310 -16.81 1.05 -1.30
N GLU A 311 -18.10 0.75 -1.44
CA GLU A 311 -19.13 1.38 -0.59
C GLU A 311 -19.01 0.97 0.88
N GLU A 312 -18.61 -0.28 1.17
CA GLU A 312 -18.36 -0.72 2.54
C GLU A 312 -17.12 -0.05 3.14
N ASP A 313 -16.08 0.18 2.32
CA ASP A 313 -14.92 0.97 2.72
C ASP A 313 -15.30 2.42 3.06
N ARG A 314 -16.11 3.06 2.21
CA ARG A 314 -16.58 4.43 2.46
C ARG A 314 -17.49 4.50 3.68
N GLN A 315 -18.36 3.52 3.87
CA GLN A 315 -19.22 3.41 5.05
C GLN A 315 -18.37 3.28 6.32
N MET A 316 -17.36 2.41 6.33
CA MET A 316 -16.44 2.26 7.46
C MET A 316 -15.75 3.58 7.82
N VAL A 317 -15.24 4.32 6.83
CA VAL A 317 -14.59 5.62 7.07
C VAL A 317 -15.58 6.62 7.70
N ARG A 318 -16.81 6.69 7.19
CA ARG A 318 -17.88 7.54 7.74
C ARG A 318 -18.25 7.17 9.17
N ASP A 319 -18.42 5.89 9.46
CA ASP A 319 -18.82 5.41 10.80
C ASP A 319 -17.75 5.68 11.86
N LEU A 320 -16.48 5.78 11.45
CA LEU A 320 -15.37 6.15 12.31
C LEU A 320 -15.21 7.67 12.51
N GLY A 321 -16.03 8.49 11.85
CA GLY A 321 -15.91 9.95 11.89
C GLY A 321 -14.65 10.48 11.18
N LEU A 322 -14.07 9.70 10.28
CA LEU A 322 -12.90 10.08 9.49
C LEU A 322 -13.34 10.74 8.17
N VAL A 323 -12.44 11.51 7.56
CA VAL A 323 -12.71 12.24 6.31
C VAL A 323 -11.93 11.58 5.18
N LEU A 324 -12.62 11.03 4.20
CA LEU A 324 -11.98 10.52 2.99
C LEU A 324 -11.58 11.70 2.09
N GLU A 325 -10.28 11.96 1.96
CA GLU A 325 -9.75 13.01 1.07
C GLU A 325 -9.76 12.53 -0.39
N GLY A 326 -10.41 13.30 -1.26
CA GLY A 326 -10.34 13.12 -2.71
C GLY A 326 -9.12 13.82 -3.33
N TYR A 327 -8.86 13.50 -4.59
CA TYR A 327 -7.81 14.20 -5.35
C TYR A 327 -8.20 15.67 -5.60
N GLY A 328 -7.38 16.59 -5.12
CA GLY A 328 -7.62 18.04 -5.25
C GLY A 328 -8.17 18.72 -3.99
N ASP A 329 -8.62 17.95 -3.00
CA ASP A 329 -9.15 18.49 -1.74
C ASP A 329 -8.05 19.10 -0.85
N GLY A 330 -6.78 18.79 -1.13
CA GLY A 330 -5.59 19.24 -0.41
C GLY A 330 -5.19 20.72 -0.59
N ALA A 331 -6.03 21.56 -1.19
CA ALA A 331 -5.83 23.02 -1.22
C ALA A 331 -6.68 23.78 -0.18
N ALA A 332 -7.62 23.12 0.51
CA ALA A 332 -8.49 23.77 1.48
C ALA A 332 -8.46 23.04 2.83
N THR A 333 -7.89 23.72 3.83
CA THR A 333 -8.16 23.65 5.28
C THR A 333 -7.01 23.18 6.19
N VAL A 334 -6.03 24.07 6.39
CA VAL A 334 -5.53 24.34 7.75
C VAL A 334 -6.37 25.49 8.29
N GLY A 335 -7.44 25.19 9.04
CA GLY A 335 -8.22 26.24 9.71
C GLY A 335 -9.64 25.85 10.13
N GLY A 336 -9.78 25.31 11.34
CA GLY A 336 -10.98 25.41 12.19
C GLY A 336 -12.20 24.56 11.79
N PRO A 337 -13.09 24.24 12.76
CA PRO A 337 -14.20 23.31 12.55
C PRO A 337 -15.30 23.98 11.72
N GLN A 338 -15.65 23.40 10.57
CA GLN A 338 -16.89 23.76 9.87
C GLN A 338 -17.80 22.56 9.70
N ALA A 339 -19.08 22.84 9.95
CA ALA A 339 -20.18 21.92 10.08
C ALA A 339 -20.52 21.17 8.78
N HIS A 340 -20.98 19.93 8.96
CA HIS A 340 -21.48 19.06 7.91
C HIS A 340 -22.59 19.70 7.08
N SER A 341 -22.40 19.74 5.76
CA SER A 341 -23.49 19.86 4.79
C SER A 341 -23.67 18.50 4.11
N ALA A 342 -24.85 17.91 4.29
CA ALA A 342 -25.21 16.63 3.68
C ALA A 342 -25.48 16.84 2.18
N THR A 343 -24.62 16.30 1.32
CA THR A 343 -24.91 16.14 -0.10
C THR A 343 -25.52 14.77 -0.37
N THR A 344 -26.74 14.81 -0.90
CA THR A 344 -27.58 13.69 -1.32
C THR A 344 -26.90 12.79 -2.35
N GLY A 345 -26.93 11.49 -2.09
CA GLY A 345 -26.27 10.46 -2.89
C GLY A 345 -26.90 10.25 -4.28
N HIS A 346 -26.04 10.11 -5.27
CA HIS A 346 -26.33 9.33 -6.47
C HIS A 346 -25.79 7.91 -6.28
N ARG A 347 -26.70 6.93 -6.14
CA ARG A 347 -26.38 5.51 -6.22
C ARG A 347 -26.07 5.16 -7.68
N ALA A 348 -24.82 5.30 -8.09
CA ALA A 348 -24.31 4.51 -9.20
C ALA A 348 -23.96 3.12 -8.64
N ALA A 349 -24.65 2.08 -9.13
CA ALA A 349 -24.26 0.72 -8.82
C ALA A 349 -22.88 0.46 -9.44
N ALA A 350 -21.83 0.45 -8.62
CA ALA A 350 -20.50 0.05 -9.04
C ALA A 350 -20.57 -1.42 -9.50
N ARG A 351 -20.54 -1.66 -10.81
CA ARG A 351 -20.31 -2.99 -11.36
C ARG A 351 -18.92 -3.40 -10.93
N ARG A 352 -18.76 -4.59 -10.32
CA ARG A 352 -17.44 -5.16 -10.05
C ARG A 352 -16.69 -5.21 -11.38
N ILE A 353 -15.55 -4.54 -11.49
CA ILE A 353 -14.57 -4.87 -12.53
C ILE A 353 -14.22 -6.34 -12.26
N PRO A 354 -14.59 -7.28 -13.16
CA PRO A 354 -14.21 -8.66 -12.96
C PRO A 354 -12.68 -8.72 -12.90
N LEU A 355 -12.12 -9.48 -11.96
CA LEU A 355 -10.73 -9.90 -12.10
C LEU A 355 -10.58 -10.50 -13.51
N PRO A 356 -9.45 -10.32 -14.20
CA PRO A 356 -9.25 -10.91 -15.52
C PRO A 356 -9.69 -12.38 -15.47
N VAL A 357 -10.80 -12.67 -16.16
CA VAL A 357 -11.47 -13.96 -16.11
C VAL A 357 -10.53 -14.96 -16.77
N VAL A 358 -9.82 -15.72 -15.95
CA VAL A 358 -9.15 -16.93 -16.39
C VAL A 358 -10.27 -17.91 -16.74
N ALA A 359 -10.37 -18.29 -18.01
CA ALA A 359 -11.41 -19.19 -18.50
C ALA A 359 -11.54 -20.42 -17.59
N ALA A 360 -12.69 -20.57 -16.94
CA ALA A 360 -13.10 -21.81 -16.32
C ALA A 360 -13.64 -22.72 -17.41
N VAL A 361 -12.94 -23.81 -17.74
CA VAL A 361 -13.54 -24.90 -18.53
C VAL A 361 -12.94 -26.24 -18.13
N GLY A 362 -13.81 -27.17 -17.75
CA GLY A 362 -13.66 -28.61 -17.99
C GLY A 362 -13.01 -29.40 -16.88
#